data_AF-A0A8D8YVH0-F1
#
_entry.id   AF-A0A8D8YVH0-F1
#
_cell.length_a   1.000
_cell.length_b   1.000
_cell.length_c   1.000
_cell.angle_alpha   90.00
_cell.angle_beta   90.00
_cell.angle_gamma   90.00
#
_symmetry.space_group_name_H-M   'P 1'
#
loop_
_entity.id
_entity.type
_entity.pdbx_description
1 polymer ?
#
loop_
_entity_poly.entity_id
_entity_poly.type
_entity_poly.pdbx_seq_one_letter_code
_entity_poly.pdbx_strand_id
1 'polypeptide(L)'
;MQNFYKQFRDIGVQLIAFLGNYKPKTKRQGWIKRRYDHIDRVNRIMTYAKANMKPVANSDFGVFPSELVDTVAAVIRFVLKETIVHSLTETDMEIIAYARKHKSFGILSQDTDFSIANAAHYYLSMRHLCLQNMTTCVYDSRGLADHLQLQVNQLPLFATLMGNDIMDYDTMKKFHYPILKAGAIKIFVQSIASLCRPVRCDQEGNPLDKNQIIGLSKQISAGSYLDFTKVYTLMMESISSYSIYSVEDELLIDKMNISSDQKDILSLAVTLYRQCWITCDVLMLLCAKEIKMATCIEIFNDGNIKPIGKVLSNLRRVLYGATFQGDQTVRITEYVITGTGCLTGGIPTVTPAELKSVQSLGDVWRKSLKPGPSQMDKVWELLTESVLVDDHVWVRAPEHIEDMRKYFVSIFAQSCDMKPNVVEKLLEILPGLPSEVHIPLCTFLYLDHESGAFLSSSERDAVLFTFSLVSVLSSTQLHTFLELFSG
;
A
#
# COMPACT_ATOMS: atom_id res chain seq x y z
N MET A 1 -7.05 -15.73 -9.16
CA MET A 1 -5.99 -15.87 -8.14
C MET A 1 -5.73 -17.33 -7.75
N GLN A 2 -6.75 -18.12 -7.40
CA GLN A 2 -6.58 -19.56 -7.09
C GLN A 2 -5.84 -20.35 -8.18
N ASN A 3 -6.28 -20.24 -9.45
CA ASN A 3 -5.60 -20.90 -10.57
C ASN A 3 -4.14 -20.44 -10.71
N PHE A 4 -3.86 -19.15 -10.52
CA PHE A 4 -2.50 -18.61 -10.59
C PHE A 4 -1.56 -19.31 -9.59
N TYR A 5 -1.90 -19.30 -8.30
CA TYR A 5 -1.09 -19.98 -7.29
C TYR A 5 -1.02 -21.49 -7.50
N LYS A 6 -2.14 -22.12 -7.89
CA LYS A 6 -2.17 -23.56 -8.19
C LYS A 6 -1.15 -23.94 -9.27
N GLN A 7 -1.09 -23.21 -10.39
CA GLN A 7 -0.15 -23.53 -11.47
C GLN A 7 1.32 -23.47 -11.03
N PHE A 8 1.69 -22.52 -10.16
CA PHE A 8 3.05 -22.46 -9.59
C PHE A 8 3.32 -23.62 -8.62
N ARG A 9 2.36 -23.96 -7.74
CA ARG A 9 2.49 -25.11 -6.84
C ARG A 9 2.63 -26.43 -7.61
N ASP A 10 1.86 -26.61 -8.68
CA ASP A 10 1.87 -27.81 -9.51
C ASP A 10 3.26 -28.07 -10.13
N ILE A 11 4.06 -27.03 -10.36
CA ILE A 11 5.46 -27.13 -10.81
C ILE A 11 6.49 -27.05 -9.68
N GLY A 12 6.07 -27.12 -8.42
CA GLY A 12 6.95 -27.10 -7.24
C GLY A 12 7.52 -25.72 -6.89
N VAL A 13 6.93 -24.63 -7.40
CA VAL A 13 7.36 -23.26 -7.10
C VAL A 13 6.46 -22.65 -6.01
N GLN A 14 7.06 -22.25 -4.89
CA GLN A 14 6.39 -21.44 -3.88
C GLN A 14 6.42 -19.98 -4.27
N LEU A 15 5.24 -19.37 -4.38
CA LEU A 15 5.11 -17.92 -4.55
C LEU A 15 5.04 -17.22 -3.19
N ILE A 16 5.74 -16.09 -3.10
CA ILE A 16 5.65 -15.18 -1.95
C ILE A 16 5.24 -13.82 -2.49
N ALA A 17 4.01 -13.40 -2.17
CA ALA A 17 3.53 -12.09 -2.61
C ALA A 17 3.97 -11.00 -1.63
N PHE A 18 4.49 -9.91 -2.20
CA PHE A 18 4.80 -8.70 -1.46
C PHE A 18 3.75 -7.65 -1.79
N LEU A 19 3.14 -7.08 -0.76
CA LEU A 19 2.05 -6.12 -0.86
C LEU A 19 2.39 -4.92 0.02
N GLY A 20 2.57 -3.74 -0.57
CA GLY A 20 2.88 -2.53 0.17
C GLY A 20 1.83 -1.45 0.00
N ASN A 21 1.39 -0.91 1.14
CA ASN A 21 0.60 0.32 1.23
C ASN A 21 1.38 1.46 1.92
N TYR A 22 2.59 1.16 2.41
CA TYR A 22 3.47 2.15 2.99
C TYR A 22 3.93 3.16 1.93
N LYS A 23 3.95 4.43 2.31
CA LYS A 23 4.27 5.56 1.43
C LYS A 23 5.29 6.44 2.11
N PRO A 24 6.57 6.40 1.74
CA PRO A 24 7.59 7.25 2.33
C PRO A 24 7.22 8.73 2.25
N LYS A 25 7.70 9.53 3.21
CA LYS A 25 7.47 10.99 3.20
C LYS A 25 8.06 11.64 1.95
N THR A 26 9.18 11.13 1.46
CA THR A 26 9.91 11.62 0.26
C THR A 26 9.07 11.51 -1.01
N LYS A 27 8.32 10.41 -1.20
CA LYS A 27 7.44 10.21 -2.37
C LYS A 27 6.03 10.78 -2.20
N ARG A 28 5.75 11.52 -1.11
CA ARG A 28 4.41 12.03 -0.80
C ARG A 28 3.86 12.92 -1.92
N GLN A 29 4.65 13.83 -2.48
CA GLN A 29 4.18 14.71 -3.57
C GLN A 29 3.78 13.92 -4.82
N GLY A 30 4.58 12.93 -5.22
CA GLY A 30 4.24 12.03 -6.33
C GLY A 30 2.99 11.19 -6.04
N TRP A 31 2.81 10.72 -4.81
CA TRP A 31 1.57 10.08 -4.40
C TRP A 31 0.36 11.02 -4.52
N ILE A 32 0.49 12.27 -4.05
CA ILE A 32 -0.57 13.28 -4.11
C ILE A 32 -0.99 13.55 -5.57
N LYS A 33 -0.02 13.80 -6.45
CA LYS A 33 -0.27 14.00 -7.89
C LYS A 33 -1.02 12.81 -8.49
N ARG A 34 -0.54 11.58 -8.24
CA ARG A 34 -1.20 10.35 -8.71
C ARG A 34 -2.63 10.20 -8.19
N ARG A 35 -2.95 10.70 -6.99
CA ARG A 35 -4.32 10.68 -6.47
C ARG A 35 -5.23 11.70 -7.15
N TYR A 36 -4.74 12.92 -7.44
CA TYR A 36 -5.50 13.88 -8.24
C TYR A 36 -5.76 13.37 -9.66
N ASP A 37 -4.75 12.81 -10.33
CA ASP A 37 -4.91 12.19 -11.65
C ASP A 37 -5.94 11.04 -11.63
N HIS A 38 -6.00 10.30 -10.52
CA HIS A 38 -6.96 9.23 -10.29
C HIS A 38 -8.38 9.76 -10.12
N ILE A 39 -8.58 10.81 -9.34
CA ILE A 39 -9.89 11.49 -9.19
C ILE A 39 -10.40 11.98 -10.54
N ASP A 40 -9.54 12.59 -11.34
CA ASP A 40 -9.91 13.07 -12.67
C ASP A 40 -10.34 11.93 -13.59
N ARG A 41 -9.68 10.76 -13.51
CA ARG A 41 -10.09 9.55 -14.24
C ARG A 41 -11.47 9.08 -13.78
N VAL A 42 -11.69 8.95 -12.46
CA VAL A 42 -12.99 8.53 -11.91
C VAL A 42 -14.11 9.48 -12.34
N ASN A 43 -13.89 10.79 -12.26
CA ASN A 43 -14.89 11.77 -12.70
C ASN A 43 -15.24 11.60 -14.19
N ARG A 44 -14.25 11.30 -15.06
CA ARG A 44 -14.50 11.00 -16.48
C ARG A 44 -15.32 9.73 -16.65
N ILE A 45 -14.92 8.63 -16.00
CA ILE A 45 -15.66 7.34 -16.00
C ILE A 45 -17.13 7.57 -15.60
N MET A 46 -17.36 8.29 -14.50
CA MET A 46 -18.71 8.54 -14.00
C MET A 46 -19.52 9.45 -14.91
N THR A 47 -18.87 10.40 -15.61
CA THR A 47 -19.53 11.23 -16.62
C THR A 47 -19.99 10.39 -17.81
N TYR A 48 -19.13 9.49 -18.32
CA TYR A 48 -19.50 8.56 -19.39
C TYR A 48 -20.64 7.63 -18.99
N ALA A 49 -20.54 7.05 -17.78
CA ALA A 49 -21.59 6.19 -17.23
C ALA A 49 -22.92 6.94 -17.10
N LYS A 50 -22.92 8.17 -16.57
CA LYS A 50 -24.12 9.01 -16.46
C LYS A 50 -24.76 9.31 -17.81
N ALA A 51 -23.94 9.51 -18.84
CA ALA A 51 -24.37 9.78 -20.21
C ALA A 51 -24.69 8.52 -21.04
N ASN A 52 -24.57 7.31 -20.48
CA ASN A 52 -24.67 6.03 -21.20
C ASN A 52 -23.75 5.96 -22.43
N MET A 53 -22.57 6.56 -22.34
CA MET A 53 -21.59 6.61 -23.43
C MET A 53 -20.50 5.56 -23.23
N LYS A 54 -20.07 4.95 -24.33
CA LYS A 54 -18.84 4.15 -24.35
C LYS A 54 -17.62 5.06 -24.42
N PRO A 55 -16.48 4.65 -23.86
CA PRO A 55 -15.32 5.52 -23.75
C PRO A 55 -14.50 5.50 -25.03
N VAL A 56 -13.67 6.53 -25.19
CA VAL A 56 -12.83 6.71 -26.38
C VAL A 56 -11.56 5.82 -26.33
N ALA A 57 -11.10 5.42 -25.14
CA ALA A 57 -9.92 4.56 -24.96
C ALA A 57 -10.01 3.65 -23.72
N ASN A 58 -9.54 2.40 -23.83
CA ASN A 58 -9.54 1.42 -22.74
C ASN A 58 -8.64 1.83 -21.55
N SER A 59 -7.62 2.67 -21.78
CA SER A 59 -6.69 3.11 -20.73
C SER A 59 -7.33 4.00 -19.66
N ASP A 60 -8.51 4.56 -19.91
CA ASP A 60 -9.20 5.43 -18.95
C ASP A 60 -9.85 4.67 -17.78
N PHE A 61 -9.98 3.33 -17.86
CA PHE A 61 -10.78 2.51 -16.91
C PHE A 61 -9.94 1.63 -15.97
N GLY A 62 -8.61 1.70 -16.03
CA GLY A 62 -7.71 1.03 -15.09
C GLY A 62 -7.70 1.70 -13.71
N VAL A 63 -8.83 1.70 -13.00
CA VAL A 63 -9.03 2.30 -11.68
C VAL A 63 -9.17 1.19 -10.65
N PHE A 64 -8.14 0.98 -9.84
CA PHE A 64 -8.20 0.04 -8.71
C PHE A 64 -8.58 0.79 -7.42
N PRO A 65 -9.48 0.23 -6.58
CA PRO A 65 -9.70 0.73 -5.22
C PRO A 65 -8.40 0.74 -4.42
N SER A 66 -8.22 1.75 -3.56
CA SER A 66 -7.06 1.90 -2.67
C SER A 66 -6.90 0.71 -1.72
N GLU A 67 -8.01 0.14 -1.28
CA GLU A 67 -8.10 -0.94 -0.30
C GLU A 67 -7.99 -2.33 -0.94
N LEU A 68 -7.83 -2.40 -2.27
CA LEU A 68 -7.69 -3.67 -2.98
C LEU A 68 -6.47 -4.46 -2.48
N VAL A 69 -5.40 -3.77 -2.10
CA VAL A 69 -4.18 -4.40 -1.57
C VAL A 69 -4.47 -5.19 -0.29
N ASP A 70 -5.23 -4.62 0.65
CA ASP A 70 -5.56 -5.29 1.92
C ASP A 70 -6.52 -6.47 1.68
N THR A 71 -7.45 -6.32 0.74
CA THR A 71 -8.37 -7.41 0.35
C THR A 71 -7.61 -8.56 -0.32
N VAL A 72 -6.70 -8.24 -1.26
CA VAL A 72 -5.85 -9.22 -1.93
C VAL A 72 -4.97 -9.94 -0.92
N ALA A 73 -4.39 -9.22 0.04
CA ALA A 73 -3.61 -9.81 1.11
C ALA A 73 -4.43 -10.81 1.94
N ALA A 74 -5.62 -10.40 2.39
CA ALA A 74 -6.51 -11.27 3.17
C ALA A 74 -6.89 -12.53 2.38
N VAL A 75 -7.20 -12.40 1.09
CA VAL A 75 -7.51 -13.56 0.22
C VAL A 75 -6.31 -14.50 0.14
N ILE A 76 -5.11 -14.00 -0.16
CA ILE A 76 -3.93 -14.86 -0.29
C ILE A 76 -3.62 -15.56 1.03
N ARG A 77 -3.68 -14.83 2.16
CA ARG A 77 -3.32 -15.37 3.47
C ARG A 77 -4.36 -16.31 4.05
N PHE A 78 -5.62 -15.90 4.12
CA PHE A 78 -6.65 -16.62 4.87
C PHE A 78 -7.43 -17.60 3.98
N VAL A 79 -7.66 -17.26 2.71
CA VAL A 79 -8.40 -18.13 1.78
C VAL A 79 -7.47 -19.09 1.07
N LEU A 80 -6.37 -18.60 0.50
CA LEU A 80 -5.43 -19.45 -0.24
C LEU A 80 -4.41 -20.15 0.65
N LYS A 81 -4.25 -19.67 1.90
CA LYS A 81 -3.26 -20.16 2.87
C LYS A 81 -1.82 -20.08 2.34
N GLU A 82 -1.55 -19.03 1.57
CA GLU A 82 -0.27 -18.77 0.92
C GLU A 82 0.55 -17.73 1.67
N THR A 83 1.86 -17.78 1.46
CA THR A 83 2.80 -16.87 2.11
C THR A 83 2.71 -15.48 1.50
N ILE A 84 2.51 -14.47 2.34
CA ILE A 84 2.59 -13.06 1.96
C ILE A 84 3.44 -12.25 2.91
N VAL A 85 3.96 -11.15 2.39
CA VAL A 85 4.71 -10.14 3.13
C VAL A 85 4.03 -8.80 2.91
N HIS A 86 3.47 -8.24 3.98
CA HIS A 86 3.04 -6.84 4.01
C HIS A 86 4.25 -5.93 4.17
N SER A 87 4.56 -5.14 3.15
CA SER A 87 5.77 -4.34 3.15
C SER A 87 5.72 -3.20 4.13
N LEU A 88 6.77 -3.09 4.96
CA LEU A 88 6.95 -1.99 5.92
C LEU A 88 7.57 -0.76 5.28
N THR A 89 8.09 -0.94 4.07
CA THR A 89 8.96 -0.02 3.33
C THR A 89 8.49 0.03 1.88
N GLU A 90 9.25 0.65 0.99
CA GLU A 90 8.96 0.46 -0.43
C GLU A 90 9.08 -1.02 -0.80
N THR A 91 8.06 -1.50 -1.51
CA THR A 91 7.85 -2.94 -1.78
C THR A 91 8.96 -3.53 -2.65
N ASP A 92 9.45 -2.75 -3.61
CA ASP A 92 10.59 -3.08 -4.47
C ASP A 92 11.88 -3.30 -3.66
N MET A 93 12.24 -2.38 -2.78
CA MET A 93 13.41 -2.51 -1.91
C MET A 93 13.32 -3.77 -1.03
N GLU A 94 12.14 -4.06 -0.50
CA GLU A 94 11.94 -5.23 0.33
C GLU A 94 11.96 -6.55 -0.46
N ILE A 95 11.40 -6.59 -1.67
CA ILE A 95 11.53 -7.73 -2.57
C ILE A 95 13.02 -7.98 -2.88
N ILE A 96 13.78 -6.93 -3.17
CA ILE A 96 15.22 -7.01 -3.45
C ILE A 96 15.98 -7.56 -2.24
N ALA A 97 15.73 -7.02 -1.04
CA ALA A 97 16.36 -7.47 0.20
C ALA A 97 16.02 -8.94 0.51
N TYR A 98 14.75 -9.30 0.39
CA TYR A 98 14.28 -10.66 0.61
C TYR A 98 14.92 -11.64 -0.39
N ALA A 99 14.92 -11.29 -1.68
CA ALA A 99 15.48 -12.13 -2.74
C ALA A 99 16.97 -12.43 -2.51
N ARG A 100 17.76 -11.42 -2.12
CA ARG A 100 19.17 -11.58 -1.78
C ARG A 100 19.36 -12.45 -0.54
N LYS A 101 18.63 -12.15 0.55
CA LYS A 101 18.73 -12.85 1.84
C LYS A 101 18.39 -14.35 1.70
N HIS A 102 17.33 -14.66 0.96
CA HIS A 102 16.82 -16.02 0.83
C HIS A 102 17.35 -16.75 -0.42
N LYS A 103 18.23 -16.11 -1.20
CA LYS A 103 18.74 -16.64 -2.47
C LYS A 103 17.61 -17.12 -3.38
N SER A 104 16.58 -16.29 -3.51
CA SER A 104 15.35 -16.64 -4.23
C SER A 104 15.64 -17.04 -5.68
N PHE A 105 14.91 -18.05 -6.15
CA PHE A 105 14.99 -18.56 -7.52
C PHE A 105 14.76 -17.46 -8.57
N GLY A 106 13.73 -16.63 -8.36
CA GLY A 106 13.45 -15.53 -9.25
C GLY A 106 12.50 -14.49 -8.65
N ILE A 107 12.42 -13.35 -9.30
CA ILE A 107 11.43 -12.30 -9.06
C ILE A 107 10.51 -12.26 -10.27
N LEU A 108 9.21 -12.44 -10.07
CA LEU A 108 8.19 -12.31 -11.11
C LEU A 108 7.55 -10.93 -11.03
N SER A 109 7.87 -10.05 -11.98
CA SER A 109 7.34 -8.68 -12.00
C SER A 109 7.38 -8.09 -13.41
N GLN A 110 6.90 -6.86 -13.55
CA GLN A 110 7.09 -6.03 -14.75
C GLN A 110 7.87 -4.74 -14.46
N ASP A 111 8.33 -4.57 -13.22
CA ASP A 111 9.14 -3.44 -12.79
C ASP A 111 10.62 -3.67 -13.17
N THR A 112 11.18 -2.76 -13.96
CA THR A 112 12.54 -2.87 -14.47
C THR A 112 13.61 -2.70 -13.38
N ASP A 113 13.28 -2.12 -12.23
CA ASP A 113 14.25 -1.92 -11.15
C ASP A 113 14.81 -3.24 -10.60
N PHE A 114 14.06 -4.34 -10.69
CA PHE A 114 14.57 -5.68 -10.33
C PHE A 114 15.67 -6.18 -11.27
N SER A 115 15.63 -5.79 -12.56
CA SER A 115 16.71 -6.08 -13.49
C SER A 115 17.97 -5.28 -13.18
N ILE A 116 17.82 -4.05 -12.71
CA ILE A 116 18.94 -3.18 -12.32
C ILE A 116 19.57 -3.66 -11.02
N ALA A 117 18.74 -4.03 -10.04
CA ALA A 117 19.19 -4.51 -8.73
C ALA A 117 19.89 -5.87 -8.79
N ASN A 118 19.62 -6.69 -9.82
CA ASN A 118 20.18 -8.04 -9.99
C ASN A 118 20.08 -8.88 -8.69
N ALA A 119 18.91 -8.87 -8.07
CA ALA A 119 18.69 -9.36 -6.71
C ALA A 119 18.36 -10.86 -6.60
N ALA A 120 17.97 -11.49 -7.71
CA ALA A 120 17.63 -12.91 -7.82
C ALA A 120 18.31 -13.52 -9.05
N HIS A 121 18.28 -14.85 -9.16
CA HIS A 121 18.87 -15.53 -10.31
C HIS A 121 18.12 -15.25 -11.62
N TYR A 122 16.78 -15.22 -11.57
CA TYR A 122 15.93 -14.90 -12.72
C TYR A 122 15.02 -13.71 -12.43
N TYR A 123 15.02 -12.71 -13.32
CA TYR A 123 13.95 -11.73 -13.37
C TYR A 123 12.95 -12.14 -14.46
N LEU A 124 11.77 -12.58 -14.04
CA LEU A 124 10.74 -13.20 -14.87
C LEU A 124 9.66 -12.17 -15.22
N SER A 125 9.28 -12.10 -16.50
CA SER A 125 8.27 -11.15 -16.95
C SER A 125 6.86 -11.59 -16.56
N MET A 126 6.14 -10.75 -15.82
CA MET A 126 4.71 -10.97 -15.56
C MET A 126 3.89 -10.81 -16.86
N ARG A 127 4.25 -9.86 -17.72
CA ARG A 127 3.52 -9.58 -18.97
C ARG A 127 3.55 -10.75 -19.96
N HIS A 128 4.65 -11.48 -20.02
CA HIS A 128 4.83 -12.60 -20.97
C HIS A 128 4.51 -13.96 -20.34
N LEU A 129 4.04 -14.00 -19.09
CA LEU A 129 3.71 -15.24 -18.41
C LEU A 129 2.47 -15.90 -19.03
N CYS A 130 2.65 -17.10 -19.56
CA CYS A 130 1.56 -17.97 -19.98
C CYS A 130 1.30 -19.02 -18.89
N LEU A 131 0.19 -18.88 -18.17
CA LEU A 131 -0.17 -19.77 -17.06
C LEU A 131 -0.50 -21.20 -17.51
N GLN A 132 -0.87 -21.41 -18.77
CA GLN A 132 -1.29 -22.73 -19.26
C GLN A 132 -0.11 -23.69 -19.43
N ASN A 133 1.05 -23.16 -19.83
CA ASN A 133 2.27 -23.93 -20.05
C ASN A 133 3.44 -23.50 -19.16
N MET A 134 3.20 -22.54 -18.26
CA MET A 134 4.19 -21.97 -17.33
C MET A 134 5.46 -21.43 -18.02
N THR A 135 5.29 -20.80 -19.18
CA THR A 135 6.40 -20.13 -19.90
C THR A 135 6.38 -18.62 -19.69
N THR A 136 7.56 -18.01 -19.67
CA THR A 136 7.72 -16.55 -19.64
C THR A 136 9.09 -16.13 -20.20
N CYS A 137 9.29 -14.83 -20.39
CA CYS A 137 10.60 -14.25 -20.72
C CYS A 137 11.43 -13.99 -19.46
N VAL A 138 12.73 -14.25 -19.57
CA VAL A 138 13.73 -13.81 -18.59
C VAL A 138 14.36 -12.51 -19.08
N TYR A 139 14.43 -11.52 -18.20
CA TYR A 139 15.21 -10.32 -18.41
C TYR A 139 16.59 -10.50 -17.76
N ASP A 140 17.64 -10.48 -18.58
CA ASP A 140 19.01 -10.75 -18.13
C ASP A 140 19.78 -9.46 -17.86
N SER A 141 20.05 -9.18 -16.58
CA SER A 141 20.85 -8.06 -16.11
C SER A 141 22.29 -8.11 -16.63
N ARG A 142 22.88 -9.30 -16.75
CA ARG A 142 24.26 -9.45 -17.26
C ARG A 142 24.30 -9.20 -18.76
N GLY A 143 23.39 -9.81 -19.51
CA GLY A 143 23.22 -9.54 -20.93
C GLY A 143 22.97 -8.05 -21.23
N LEU A 144 22.19 -7.36 -20.39
CA LEU A 144 22.02 -5.91 -20.47
C LEU A 144 23.33 -5.17 -20.24
N ALA A 145 24.05 -5.47 -19.16
CA ALA A 145 25.34 -4.85 -18.85
C ALA A 145 26.35 -5.06 -19.98
N ASP A 146 26.48 -6.29 -20.48
CA ASP A 146 27.36 -6.65 -21.59
C ASP A 146 27.01 -5.88 -22.86
N HIS A 147 25.71 -5.79 -23.20
CA HIS A 147 25.25 -5.01 -24.35
C HIS A 147 25.58 -3.52 -24.25
N LEU A 148 25.58 -2.98 -23.04
CA LEU A 148 25.92 -1.58 -22.75
C LEU A 148 27.42 -1.36 -22.54
N GLN A 149 28.22 -2.42 -22.50
CA GLN A 149 29.63 -2.42 -22.13
C GLN A 149 29.84 -1.81 -20.72
N LEU A 150 29.02 -2.27 -19.79
CA LEU A 150 29.05 -1.90 -18.38
C LEU A 150 29.31 -3.14 -17.53
N GLN A 151 29.81 -2.92 -16.32
CA GLN A 151 29.76 -3.90 -15.26
C GLN A 151 28.36 -3.91 -14.63
N VAL A 152 27.92 -5.06 -14.11
CA VAL A 152 26.59 -5.20 -13.48
C VAL A 152 26.40 -4.18 -12.34
N ASN A 153 27.44 -3.93 -11.54
CA ASN A 153 27.41 -2.94 -10.46
C ASN A 153 27.39 -1.47 -10.95
N GLN A 154 27.53 -1.21 -12.26
CA GLN A 154 27.33 0.12 -12.84
C GLN A 154 25.88 0.35 -13.29
N LEU A 155 25.03 -0.70 -13.31
CA LEU A 155 23.62 -0.58 -13.71
C LEU A 155 22.81 0.39 -12.83
N PRO A 156 23.00 0.47 -11.50
CA PRO A 156 22.33 1.47 -10.66
C PRO A 156 22.61 2.90 -11.13
N LEU A 157 23.88 3.25 -11.36
CA LEU A 157 24.26 4.57 -11.90
C LEU A 157 23.65 4.80 -13.29
N PHE A 158 23.64 3.78 -14.14
CA PHE A 158 23.01 3.85 -15.46
C PHE A 158 21.51 4.15 -15.35
N ALA A 159 20.77 3.46 -14.47
CA ALA A 159 19.34 3.72 -14.24
C ALA A 159 19.10 5.13 -13.70
N THR A 160 19.92 5.59 -12.76
CA THR A 160 19.88 6.98 -12.24
C THR A 160 20.06 8.01 -13.35
N LEU A 161 21.01 7.82 -14.28
CA LEU A 161 21.25 8.75 -15.39
C LEU A 161 20.22 8.63 -16.53
N MET A 162 19.61 7.46 -16.72
CA MET A 162 18.47 7.27 -17.62
C MET A 162 17.21 7.97 -17.11
N GLY A 163 17.14 8.23 -15.80
CA GLY A 163 15.96 8.73 -15.10
C GLY A 163 15.13 7.59 -14.54
N ASN A 164 14.72 7.73 -13.28
CA ASN A 164 13.92 6.75 -12.55
C ASN A 164 12.97 7.47 -11.57
N ASP A 165 12.33 6.72 -10.68
CA ASP A 165 11.34 7.26 -9.73
C ASP A 165 11.91 8.34 -8.79
N ILE A 166 13.24 8.37 -8.57
CA ILE A 166 13.93 9.37 -7.75
C ILE A 166 14.47 10.51 -8.63
N MET A 167 15.08 10.16 -9.78
CA MET A 167 15.56 11.13 -10.78
C MET A 167 14.51 11.32 -11.88
N ASP A 168 13.48 12.12 -11.59
CA ASP A 168 12.31 12.26 -12.45
C ASP A 168 12.59 12.95 -13.81
N TYR A 169 11.61 12.86 -14.70
CA TYR A 169 11.70 13.45 -16.04
C TYR A 169 11.99 14.95 -16.00
N ASP A 170 11.35 15.72 -15.13
CA ASP A 170 11.51 17.18 -15.10
C ASP A 170 12.92 17.57 -14.64
N THR A 171 13.51 16.81 -13.72
CA THR A 171 14.91 16.95 -13.29
C THR A 171 15.87 16.61 -14.41
N MET A 172 15.60 15.54 -15.17
CA MET A 172 16.54 14.98 -16.14
C MET A 172 16.38 15.53 -17.56
N LYS A 173 15.24 16.14 -17.90
CA LYS A 173 14.88 16.56 -19.26
C LYS A 173 15.94 17.39 -19.96
N LYS A 174 16.49 18.42 -19.29
CA LYS A 174 17.50 19.30 -19.91
C LYS A 174 18.86 18.61 -20.06
N PHE A 175 19.18 17.65 -19.21
CA PHE A 175 20.36 16.81 -19.33
C PHE A 175 20.22 15.81 -20.50
N HIS A 176 19.03 15.22 -20.67
CA HIS A 176 18.75 14.27 -21.76
C HIS A 176 18.61 14.92 -23.14
N TYR A 177 18.07 16.14 -23.21
CA TYR A 177 17.71 16.77 -24.48
C TYR A 177 18.86 16.91 -25.50
N PRO A 178 20.08 17.36 -25.13
CA PRO A 178 21.21 17.41 -26.06
C PRO A 178 21.60 16.02 -26.59
N ILE A 179 21.47 14.99 -25.76
CA ILE A 179 21.82 13.60 -26.10
C ILE A 179 20.76 13.01 -27.04
N LEU A 180 19.48 13.25 -26.78
CA LEU A 180 18.36 12.80 -27.61
C LEU A 180 18.39 13.44 -29.01
N LYS A 181 18.84 14.69 -29.12
CA LYS A 181 19.00 15.36 -30.43
C LYS A 181 20.02 14.67 -31.34
N ALA A 182 20.91 13.84 -30.81
CA ALA A 182 21.91 13.11 -31.58
C ALA A 182 21.34 11.89 -32.34
N GLY A 183 20.05 11.54 -32.19
CA GLY A 183 19.37 10.56 -33.05
C GLY A 183 18.43 9.58 -32.31
N ALA A 184 18.33 8.35 -32.82
CA ALA A 184 17.41 7.31 -32.33
C ALA A 184 17.65 6.93 -30.86
N ILE A 185 16.62 6.39 -30.17
CA ILE A 185 16.67 6.00 -28.74
C ILE A 185 17.86 5.09 -28.39
N LYS A 186 18.31 4.26 -29.34
CA LYS A 186 19.49 3.41 -29.19
C LYS A 186 20.77 4.23 -28.94
N ILE A 187 20.93 5.36 -29.63
CA ILE A 187 22.07 6.26 -29.46
C ILE A 187 22.03 6.92 -28.09
N PHE A 188 20.84 7.35 -27.65
CA PHE A 188 20.64 7.91 -26.31
C PHE A 188 21.07 6.93 -25.22
N VAL A 189 20.56 5.70 -25.26
CA VAL A 189 20.91 4.64 -24.30
C VAL A 189 22.42 4.39 -24.25
N GLN A 190 23.06 4.27 -25.42
CA GLN A 190 24.51 4.04 -25.50
C GLN A 190 25.33 5.26 -25.01
N SER A 191 24.83 6.47 -25.24
CA SER A 191 25.47 7.70 -24.74
C SER A 191 25.41 7.77 -23.22
N ILE A 192 24.27 7.45 -22.60
CA ILE A 192 24.18 7.37 -21.14
C ILE A 192 25.11 6.28 -20.59
N ALA A 193 25.15 5.10 -21.20
CA ALA A 193 26.09 4.05 -20.80
C ALA A 193 27.55 4.53 -20.88
N SER A 194 27.93 5.29 -21.91
CA SER A 194 29.29 5.84 -22.04
C SER A 194 29.71 6.75 -20.89
N LEU A 195 28.77 7.47 -20.28
CA LEU A 195 29.02 8.31 -19.11
C LEU A 195 29.26 7.49 -17.84
N CYS A 196 28.74 6.27 -17.78
CA CYS A 196 28.87 5.36 -16.64
C CYS A 196 30.21 4.60 -16.66
N ARG A 197 30.70 4.23 -17.85
CA ARG A 197 31.93 3.43 -18.04
C ARG A 197 33.16 3.90 -17.23
N PRO A 198 33.50 5.19 -17.15
CA PRO A 198 34.66 5.64 -16.39
C PRO A 198 34.47 5.60 -14.86
N VAL A 199 33.23 5.40 -14.38
CA VAL A 199 32.91 5.40 -12.95
C VAL A 199 33.06 4.02 -12.36
N ARG A 200 34.02 3.86 -11.43
CA ARG A 200 34.18 2.60 -10.69
C ARG A 200 33.18 2.54 -9.55
N CYS A 201 32.46 1.43 -9.44
CA CYS A 201 31.54 1.16 -8.35
C CYS A 201 32.02 -0.01 -7.47
N ASP A 202 31.59 -0.02 -6.20
CA ASP A 202 31.73 -1.18 -5.32
C ASP A 202 30.74 -2.30 -5.70
N GLN A 203 30.64 -3.36 -4.89
CA GLN A 203 29.74 -4.49 -5.16
C GLN A 203 28.25 -4.13 -5.00
N GLU A 204 27.95 -3.08 -4.23
CA GLU A 204 26.60 -2.58 -4.00
C GLU A 204 26.16 -1.55 -5.05
N GLY A 205 27.09 -1.13 -5.91
CA GLY A 205 26.89 -0.18 -6.99
C GLY A 205 27.21 1.27 -6.61
N ASN A 206 27.75 1.51 -5.42
CA ASN A 206 28.12 2.86 -4.99
C ASN A 206 29.41 3.32 -5.68
N PRO A 207 29.46 4.56 -6.19
CA PRO A 207 30.64 5.12 -6.82
C PRO A 207 31.82 5.27 -5.84
N LEU A 208 32.98 4.72 -6.22
CA LEU A 208 34.20 4.80 -5.41
C LEU A 208 34.85 6.20 -5.44
N ASP A 209 34.77 6.90 -6.58
CA ASP A 209 35.25 8.27 -6.73
C ASP A 209 34.08 9.26 -6.80
N LYS A 210 33.90 10.03 -5.72
CA LYS A 210 32.84 11.04 -5.62
C LYS A 210 33.02 12.19 -6.61
N ASN A 211 34.23 12.47 -7.09
CA ASN A 211 34.47 13.61 -8.00
C ASN A 211 33.77 13.43 -9.35
N GLN A 212 33.72 12.20 -9.85
CA GLN A 212 33.03 11.90 -11.11
C GLN A 212 31.51 12.13 -10.98
N ILE A 213 30.94 11.73 -9.84
CA ILE A 213 29.52 11.97 -9.53
C ILE A 213 29.23 13.46 -9.34
N ILE A 214 30.13 14.20 -8.69
CA ILE A 214 30.03 15.66 -8.57
C ILE A 214 30.00 16.30 -9.96
N GLY A 215 30.84 15.85 -10.89
CA GLY A 215 30.86 16.32 -12.27
C GLY A 215 29.51 16.11 -12.98
N LEU A 216 28.96 14.90 -12.91
CA LEU A 216 27.66 14.57 -13.50
C LEU A 216 26.51 15.34 -12.84
N SER A 217 26.54 15.47 -11.51
CA SER A 217 25.53 16.22 -10.75
C SER A 217 25.51 17.69 -11.15
N LYS A 218 26.69 18.30 -11.38
CA LYS A 218 26.78 19.68 -11.87
C LYS A 218 26.16 19.84 -13.26
N GLN A 219 26.41 18.89 -14.17
CA GLN A 219 25.83 18.91 -15.52
C GLN A 219 24.29 18.81 -15.48
N ILE A 220 23.76 17.94 -14.62
CA ILE A 220 22.30 17.82 -14.41
C ILE A 220 21.74 19.10 -13.80
N SER A 221 22.37 19.65 -12.74
CA SER A 221 21.89 20.86 -12.06
C SER A 221 21.92 22.12 -12.93
N ALA A 222 22.86 22.22 -13.89
CA ALA A 222 22.92 23.37 -14.80
C ALA A 222 21.67 23.50 -15.68
N GLY A 223 20.95 22.39 -15.90
CA GLY A 223 19.70 22.34 -16.64
C GLY A 223 18.46 22.15 -15.77
N SER A 224 18.58 21.64 -14.57
CA SER A 224 17.44 21.36 -13.68
C SER A 224 16.85 22.64 -13.07
N TYR A 225 15.66 22.52 -12.48
CA TYR A 225 15.09 23.51 -11.57
C TYR A 225 15.65 23.37 -10.14
N LEU A 226 16.39 22.29 -9.87
CA LEU A 226 17.05 21.98 -8.61
C LEU A 226 18.50 22.44 -8.61
N ASP A 227 18.98 22.88 -7.44
CA ASP A 227 20.39 23.20 -7.23
C ASP A 227 21.27 21.94 -7.21
N PHE A 228 22.59 22.16 -7.29
CA PHE A 228 23.59 21.10 -7.26
C PHE A 228 23.46 20.18 -6.04
N THR A 229 23.28 20.75 -4.84
CA THR A 229 23.23 19.99 -3.59
C THR A 229 22.06 19.02 -3.61
N LYS A 230 20.90 19.49 -4.07
CA LYS A 230 19.69 18.66 -4.15
C LYS A 230 19.83 17.57 -5.23
N VAL A 231 20.37 17.90 -6.40
CA VAL A 231 20.63 16.91 -7.46
C VAL A 231 21.61 15.84 -6.98
N TYR A 232 22.73 16.22 -6.37
CA TYR A 232 23.71 15.26 -5.85
C TYR A 232 23.08 14.33 -4.81
N THR A 233 22.26 14.87 -3.91
CA THR A 233 21.56 14.08 -2.89
C THR A 233 20.61 13.07 -3.54
N LEU A 234 19.77 13.50 -4.48
CA LEU A 234 18.84 12.62 -5.20
C LEU A 234 19.57 11.54 -6.01
N MET A 235 20.70 11.87 -6.63
CA MET A 235 21.52 10.88 -7.36
C MET A 235 22.06 9.82 -6.40
N MET A 236 22.58 10.21 -5.23
CA MET A 236 23.08 9.25 -4.26
C MET A 236 21.95 8.39 -3.66
N GLU A 237 20.79 8.99 -3.38
CA GLU A 237 19.58 8.27 -2.95
C GLU A 237 19.12 7.25 -4.02
N SER A 238 19.12 7.67 -5.29
CA SER A 238 18.76 6.84 -6.45
C SER A 238 19.69 5.66 -6.67
N ILE A 239 21.01 5.85 -6.50
CA ILE A 239 21.96 4.74 -6.61
C ILE A 239 21.79 3.78 -5.43
N SER A 240 21.65 4.33 -4.22
CA SER A 240 21.57 3.54 -2.98
C SER A 240 20.27 2.75 -2.87
N SER A 241 19.19 3.13 -3.56
CA SER A 241 17.91 2.40 -3.53
C SER A 241 18.00 0.99 -4.11
N TYR A 242 19.05 0.67 -4.88
CA TYR A 242 19.31 -0.67 -5.41
C TYR A 242 20.23 -1.52 -4.50
N SER A 243 20.81 -0.93 -3.44
CA SER A 243 21.77 -1.57 -2.55
C SER A 243 21.09 -2.45 -1.47
N ILE A 244 21.88 -3.06 -0.57
CA ILE A 244 21.34 -3.91 0.49
C ILE A 244 20.60 -3.04 1.50
N TYR A 245 19.31 -3.34 1.68
CA TYR A 245 18.42 -2.63 2.56
C TYR A 245 18.01 -3.49 3.75
N SER A 246 18.06 -2.90 4.95
CA SER A 246 17.55 -3.48 6.18
C SER A 246 16.15 -2.93 6.42
N VAL A 247 15.14 -3.79 6.28
CA VAL A 247 13.73 -3.39 6.31
C VAL A 247 13.33 -2.87 7.70
N GLU A 248 13.95 -3.42 8.74
CA GLU A 248 13.75 -3.04 10.13
C GLU A 248 14.24 -1.62 10.45
N ASP A 249 15.17 -1.07 9.66
CA ASP A 249 15.71 0.27 9.86
C ASP A 249 14.74 1.38 9.48
N GLU A 250 13.74 1.18 8.60
CA GLU A 250 12.92 2.30 8.11
C GLU A 250 11.97 2.86 9.16
N LEU A 251 11.39 1.98 9.96
CA LEU A 251 10.45 2.41 11.00
C LEU A 251 11.18 3.10 12.14
N LEU A 252 12.51 2.91 12.27
CA LEU A 252 13.37 3.54 13.26
C LEU A 252 12.83 3.44 14.70
N ILE A 253 12.04 2.39 15.01
CA ILE A 253 11.36 2.22 16.32
C ILE A 253 12.39 2.28 17.45
N ASP A 254 13.55 1.67 17.25
CA ASP A 254 14.63 1.67 18.24
C ASP A 254 15.23 3.05 18.49
N LYS A 255 15.19 3.93 17.49
CA LYS A 255 15.70 5.31 17.56
C LYS A 255 14.64 6.30 18.06
N MET A 256 13.39 5.87 18.24
CA MET A 256 12.34 6.72 18.82
C MET A 256 12.61 6.97 20.32
N ASN A 257 12.50 8.23 20.74
CA ASN A 257 12.58 8.62 22.15
C ASN A 257 11.23 8.40 22.84
N ILE A 258 10.91 7.14 23.12
CA ILE A 258 9.64 6.66 23.69
C ILE A 258 9.90 5.65 24.82
N SER A 259 8.90 5.40 25.67
CA SER A 259 9.04 4.45 26.78
C SER A 259 9.17 3.00 26.30
N SER A 260 9.67 2.11 27.17
CA SER A 260 9.78 0.66 26.88
C SER A 260 8.43 0.06 26.48
N ASP A 261 7.37 0.34 27.25
CA ASP A 261 6.01 -0.12 26.96
C ASP A 261 5.52 0.35 25.57
N GLN A 262 5.89 1.56 25.15
CA GLN A 262 5.52 2.07 23.83
C GLN A 262 6.29 1.33 22.72
N LYS A 263 7.56 0.97 22.94
CA LYS A 263 8.33 0.15 21.99
C LYS A 263 7.71 -1.25 21.83
N ASP A 264 7.27 -1.86 22.92
CA ASP A 264 6.63 -3.18 22.88
C ASP A 264 5.31 -3.15 22.09
N ILE A 265 4.50 -2.11 22.28
CA ILE A 265 3.26 -1.90 21.52
C ILE A 265 3.56 -1.71 20.02
N LEU A 266 4.59 -0.93 19.67
CA LEU A 266 4.97 -0.73 18.27
C LEU A 266 5.51 -2.01 17.63
N SER A 267 6.32 -2.78 18.35
CA SER A 267 6.83 -4.09 17.89
C SER A 267 5.68 -5.08 17.62
N LEU A 268 4.70 -5.11 18.52
CA LEU A 268 3.48 -5.90 18.31
C LEU A 268 2.70 -5.40 17.09
N ALA A 269 2.52 -4.09 16.93
CA ALA A 269 1.82 -3.52 15.77
C ALA A 269 2.50 -3.89 14.45
N VAL A 270 3.84 -3.84 14.40
CA VAL A 270 4.61 -4.31 13.24
C VAL A 270 4.33 -5.78 12.96
N THR A 271 4.36 -6.63 13.99
CA THR A 271 4.07 -8.06 13.85
C THR A 271 2.65 -8.31 13.31
N LEU A 272 1.66 -7.60 13.86
CA LEU A 272 0.27 -7.69 13.42
C LEU A 272 0.10 -7.22 11.97
N TYR A 273 0.78 -6.15 11.57
CA TYR A 273 0.75 -5.65 10.19
C TYR A 273 1.39 -6.66 9.22
N ARG A 274 2.55 -7.24 9.58
CA ARG A 274 3.21 -8.31 8.81
C ARG A 274 2.33 -9.54 8.61
N GLN A 275 1.46 -9.80 9.57
CA GLN A 275 0.50 -10.90 9.56
C GLN A 275 -0.88 -10.51 8.99
N CYS A 276 -1.03 -9.27 8.48
CA CYS A 276 -2.26 -8.76 7.86
C CYS A 276 -3.46 -8.62 8.82
N TRP A 277 -3.20 -8.50 10.13
CA TRP A 277 -4.24 -8.25 11.14
C TRP A 277 -4.62 -6.77 11.25
N ILE A 278 -3.72 -5.86 10.88
CA ILE A 278 -3.97 -4.43 10.86
C ILE A 278 -3.53 -3.81 9.53
N THR A 279 -4.13 -2.68 9.16
CA THR A 279 -3.77 -1.95 7.94
C THR A 279 -2.54 -1.07 8.15
N CYS A 280 -1.95 -0.62 7.05
CA CYS A 280 -0.82 0.32 7.10
C CYS A 280 -1.21 1.64 7.80
N ASP A 281 -2.46 2.08 7.67
CA ASP A 281 -2.94 3.30 8.34
C ASP A 281 -2.88 3.18 9.87
N VAL A 282 -3.27 2.03 10.42
CA VAL A 282 -3.17 1.79 11.87
C VAL A 282 -1.71 1.79 12.31
N LEU A 283 -0.82 1.13 11.56
CA LEU A 283 0.61 1.13 11.86
C LEU A 283 1.19 2.56 11.83
N MET A 284 0.87 3.35 10.80
CA MET A 284 1.36 4.72 10.64
C MET A 284 0.78 5.69 11.69
N LEU A 285 -0.45 5.45 12.14
CA LEU A 285 -1.05 6.20 13.25
C LEU A 285 -0.21 6.02 14.51
N LEU A 286 0.17 4.78 14.84
CA LEU A 286 0.96 4.46 16.03
C LEU A 286 2.40 4.96 15.92
N CYS A 287 3.07 4.73 14.79
CA CYS A 287 4.49 5.06 14.60
C CYS A 287 4.73 6.56 14.37
N ALA A 288 3.89 7.21 13.56
CA ALA A 288 4.16 8.55 13.03
C ALA A 288 3.06 9.57 13.34
N LYS A 289 1.95 9.16 13.97
CA LYS A 289 0.77 10.00 14.17
C LYS A 289 0.26 10.57 12.84
N GLU A 290 0.36 9.77 11.77
CA GLU A 290 -0.04 10.13 10.41
C GLU A 290 -1.08 9.12 9.88
N ILE A 291 -2.11 9.62 9.20
CA ILE A 291 -3.11 8.81 8.49
C ILE A 291 -3.13 9.23 7.02
N LYS A 292 -3.22 8.27 6.09
CA LYS A 292 -3.23 8.53 4.64
C LYS A 292 -4.40 7.82 3.99
N MET A 293 -5.56 8.47 4.00
CA MET A 293 -6.76 7.91 3.38
C MET A 293 -7.01 8.52 2.01
N ALA A 294 -7.07 7.69 0.99
CA ALA A 294 -7.40 8.13 -0.36
C ALA A 294 -8.45 7.20 -0.91
N THR A 295 -9.71 7.45 -0.62
CA THR A 295 -10.81 6.64 -1.15
C THR A 295 -11.00 6.94 -2.64
N CYS A 296 -11.11 5.87 -3.41
CA CYS A 296 -10.64 5.86 -4.80
C CYS A 296 -11.75 5.83 -5.86
N ILE A 297 -13.04 5.78 -5.54
CA ILE A 297 -14.07 5.90 -6.59
C ILE A 297 -15.23 6.81 -6.21
N GLU A 298 -14.94 8.00 -5.70
CA GLU A 298 -15.97 8.98 -5.34
C GLU A 298 -16.19 10.04 -6.42
N ILE A 299 -17.43 10.51 -6.55
CA ILE A 299 -17.78 11.66 -7.40
C ILE A 299 -17.61 12.94 -6.59
N PHE A 300 -16.44 13.55 -6.70
CA PHE A 300 -16.15 14.80 -5.97
C PHE A 300 -16.79 16.05 -6.60
N ASN A 301 -17.27 15.94 -7.84
CA ASN A 301 -17.87 17.06 -8.58
C ASN A 301 -19.38 17.21 -8.32
N ASP A 302 -19.98 16.34 -7.51
CA ASP A 302 -21.38 16.43 -7.11
C ASP A 302 -21.48 17.03 -5.70
N GLY A 303 -21.92 18.28 -5.61
CA GLY A 303 -22.01 19.00 -4.33
C GLY A 303 -22.97 18.37 -3.31
N ASN A 304 -23.82 17.44 -3.72
CA ASN A 304 -24.73 16.72 -2.84
C ASN A 304 -24.08 15.51 -2.15
N ILE A 305 -22.96 15.02 -2.69
CA ILE A 305 -22.27 13.85 -2.15
C ILE A 305 -21.13 14.33 -1.25
N LYS A 306 -21.23 14.01 0.04
CA LYS A 306 -20.14 14.27 0.97
C LYS A 306 -19.05 13.22 0.80
N PRO A 307 -17.79 13.62 0.61
CA PRO A 307 -16.68 12.69 0.54
C PRO A 307 -16.56 11.83 1.79
N ILE A 308 -16.22 10.55 1.64
CA ILE A 308 -16.11 9.64 2.79
C ILE A 308 -15.07 10.11 3.79
N GLY A 309 -14.01 10.77 3.30
CA GLY A 309 -13.01 11.46 4.11
C GLY A 309 -13.61 12.44 5.11
N LYS A 310 -14.67 13.15 4.69
CA LYS A 310 -15.40 14.10 5.51
C LYS A 310 -16.47 13.41 6.36
N VAL A 311 -17.15 12.39 5.85
CA VAL A 311 -18.16 11.63 6.60
C VAL A 311 -17.54 10.92 7.81
N LEU A 312 -16.38 10.30 7.63
CA LEU A 312 -15.71 9.52 8.68
C LEU A 312 -14.87 10.37 9.66
N SER A 313 -14.87 11.70 9.55
CA SER A 313 -13.97 12.54 10.36
C SER A 313 -14.20 12.40 11.86
N ASN A 314 -15.46 12.29 12.30
CA ASN A 314 -15.78 12.12 13.72
C ASN A 314 -15.39 10.73 14.22
N LEU A 315 -15.64 9.68 13.43
CA LEU A 315 -15.23 8.32 13.76
C LEU A 315 -13.71 8.22 13.91
N ARG A 316 -12.95 8.83 13.00
CA ARG A 316 -11.49 8.88 13.12
C ARG A 316 -11.03 9.57 14.40
N ARG A 317 -11.63 10.71 14.77
CA ARG A 317 -11.30 11.41 16.03
C ARG A 317 -11.55 10.55 17.26
N VAL A 318 -12.65 9.81 17.30
CA VAL A 318 -12.95 8.87 18.39
C VAL A 318 -11.94 7.73 18.41
N LEU A 319 -11.60 7.15 17.25
CA LEU A 319 -10.57 6.13 17.13
C LEU A 319 -9.21 6.63 17.63
N TYR A 320 -8.81 7.85 17.29
CA TYR A 320 -7.58 8.46 17.84
C TYR A 320 -7.66 8.63 19.34
N GLY A 321 -8.81 9.06 19.87
CA GLY A 321 -9.07 9.13 21.30
C GLY A 321 -8.80 7.78 21.94
N ALA A 322 -9.36 6.72 21.37
CA ALA A 322 -9.24 5.39 21.93
C ALA A 322 -7.81 4.82 21.83
N THR A 323 -7.11 5.10 20.72
CA THR A 323 -5.70 4.74 20.53
C THR A 323 -4.76 5.46 21.49
N PHE A 324 -4.99 6.76 21.73
CA PHE A 324 -4.12 7.62 22.56
C PHE A 324 -4.73 7.97 23.92
N GLN A 325 -5.65 7.15 24.43
CA GLN A 325 -6.23 7.28 25.78
C GLN A 325 -6.88 8.66 26.05
N GLY A 326 -7.45 9.27 25.02
CA GLY A 326 -8.07 10.59 25.11
C GLY A 326 -7.09 11.75 25.23
N ASP A 327 -5.78 11.51 25.11
CA ASP A 327 -4.73 12.53 25.26
C ASP A 327 -4.90 13.67 24.23
N GLN A 328 -5.42 14.80 24.72
CA GLN A 328 -5.67 16.00 23.93
C GLN A 328 -4.38 16.76 23.56
N THR A 329 -3.20 16.33 24.03
CA THR A 329 -1.91 16.90 23.61
C THR A 329 -1.40 16.26 22.33
N VAL A 330 -1.87 15.05 22.00
CA VAL A 330 -1.52 14.37 20.77
C VAL A 330 -2.13 15.10 19.57
N ARG A 331 -1.36 15.13 18.48
CA ARG A 331 -1.69 15.81 17.23
C ARG A 331 -1.53 14.81 16.09
N ILE A 332 -2.63 14.49 15.42
CA ILE A 332 -2.64 13.55 14.30
C ILE A 332 -2.68 14.33 12.99
N THR A 333 -1.77 13.99 12.10
CA THR A 333 -1.68 14.56 10.76
C THR A 333 -2.48 13.72 9.78
N GLU A 334 -3.53 14.29 9.19
CA GLU A 334 -4.37 13.60 8.20
C GLU A 334 -4.03 14.04 6.76
N TYR A 335 -3.71 13.07 5.91
CA TYR A 335 -3.65 13.21 4.45
C TYR A 335 -4.86 12.52 3.84
N VAL A 336 -6.02 13.17 3.93
CA VAL A 336 -7.32 12.60 3.55
C VAL A 336 -7.90 13.36 2.38
N ILE A 337 -8.32 12.64 1.34
CA ILE A 337 -9.02 13.23 0.18
C ILE A 337 -10.46 13.57 0.60
N THR A 338 -10.86 14.83 0.44
CA THR A 338 -12.19 15.34 0.84
C THR A 338 -12.86 16.19 -0.24
N GLY A 339 -12.54 15.99 -1.53
CA GLY A 339 -12.96 16.87 -2.61
C GLY A 339 -11.94 16.92 -3.76
N THR A 340 -12.13 17.90 -4.66
CA THR A 340 -11.08 18.36 -5.60
C THR A 340 -9.93 19.10 -4.87
N GLY A 341 -10.06 19.31 -3.56
CA GLY A 341 -8.98 19.51 -2.57
C GLY A 341 -9.26 18.63 -1.32
N CYS A 342 -8.34 18.30 -0.41
CA CYS A 342 -7.01 18.80 -0.08
C CYS A 342 -6.00 17.63 0.04
N LEU A 343 -4.83 17.79 -0.55
CA LEU A 343 -3.61 17.06 -0.17
C LEU A 343 -2.41 18.00 0.12
N THR A 344 -2.54 19.31 -0.14
CA THR A 344 -1.47 20.31 0.09
C THR A 344 -1.93 21.66 0.66
N GLY A 345 -3.23 21.92 0.80
CA GLY A 345 -3.82 23.22 1.15
C GLY A 345 -4.12 23.45 2.64
N GLY A 346 -3.24 22.98 3.53
CA GLY A 346 -3.42 23.02 4.98
C GLY A 346 -3.58 21.61 5.53
N ILE A 347 -2.50 21.04 6.05
CA ILE A 347 -2.50 19.72 6.69
C ILE A 347 -3.39 19.83 7.94
N PRO A 348 -4.60 19.25 7.97
CA PRO A 348 -5.42 19.31 9.16
C PRO A 348 -4.70 18.50 10.25
N THR A 349 -4.30 19.20 11.28
CA THR A 349 -3.87 18.56 12.52
C THR A 349 -5.10 18.35 13.37
N VAL A 350 -5.42 17.10 13.64
CA VAL A 350 -6.62 16.70 14.34
C VAL A 350 -6.24 16.29 15.77
N THR A 351 -6.96 16.83 16.75
CA THR A 351 -6.85 16.39 18.14
C THR A 351 -7.74 15.18 18.36
N PRO A 352 -7.25 14.13 19.04
CA PRO A 352 -8.05 13.00 19.49
C PRO A 352 -9.34 13.45 20.21
N ALA A 353 -10.41 12.66 20.16
CA ALA A 353 -11.59 12.93 20.99
C ALA A 353 -11.32 12.55 22.45
N GLU A 354 -11.93 13.27 23.39
CA GLU A 354 -12.01 12.84 24.78
C GLU A 354 -12.88 11.57 24.88
N LEU A 355 -12.43 10.59 25.66
CA LEU A 355 -13.17 9.35 25.86
C LEU A 355 -14.10 9.49 27.05
N LYS A 356 -15.42 9.48 26.81
CA LYS A 356 -16.41 9.59 27.90
C LYS A 356 -16.78 8.24 28.52
N SER A 357 -16.67 7.14 27.78
CA SER A 357 -17.12 5.81 28.22
C SER A 357 -16.45 4.62 27.52
N VAL A 358 -15.56 4.86 26.56
CA VAL A 358 -14.90 3.78 25.79
C VAL A 358 -13.54 3.47 26.40
N GLN A 359 -13.24 2.18 26.59
CA GLN A 359 -11.93 1.74 27.07
C GLN A 359 -10.83 2.16 26.07
N SER A 360 -9.57 2.24 26.49
CA SER A 360 -8.51 2.49 25.53
C SER A 360 -8.21 1.25 24.69
N LEU A 361 -7.77 1.45 23.45
CA LEU A 361 -7.34 0.35 22.56
C LEU A 361 -6.21 -0.47 23.20
N GLY A 362 -5.28 0.22 23.87
CA GLY A 362 -4.17 -0.41 24.59
C GLY A 362 -4.64 -1.31 25.73
N ASP A 363 -5.71 -0.95 26.45
CA ASP A 363 -6.26 -1.79 27.53
C ASP A 363 -6.97 -3.02 26.98
N VAL A 364 -7.71 -2.86 25.87
CA VAL A 364 -8.35 -4.00 25.17
C VAL A 364 -7.28 -4.96 24.64
N TRP A 365 -6.22 -4.44 24.02
CA TRP A 365 -5.09 -5.25 23.58
C TRP A 365 -4.40 -5.96 24.73
N ARG A 366 -4.07 -5.27 25.83
CA ARG A 366 -3.44 -5.90 27.01
C ARG A 366 -4.31 -6.98 27.65
N LYS A 367 -5.63 -6.78 27.71
CA LYS A 367 -6.57 -7.79 28.21
C LYS A 367 -6.61 -9.03 27.31
N SER A 368 -6.54 -8.83 26.00
CA SER A 368 -6.44 -9.90 25.00
C SER A 368 -5.09 -10.63 25.03
N LEU A 369 -4.08 -10.08 25.72
CA LEU A 369 -2.69 -10.56 25.72
C LEU A 369 -2.16 -11.03 27.10
N LYS A 370 -3.02 -11.28 28.10
CA LYS A 370 -2.57 -11.59 29.47
C LYS A 370 -1.77 -12.93 29.61
N PRO A 371 -0.86 -13.03 30.61
CA PRO A 371 0.52 -13.48 30.39
C PRO A 371 0.79 -14.95 30.73
N GLY A 372 1.69 -15.57 29.96
CA GLY A 372 2.44 -16.79 30.28
C GLY A 372 3.74 -16.82 29.46
N PRO A 373 4.76 -17.62 29.82
CA PRO A 373 6.09 -17.50 29.24
C PRO A 373 6.08 -17.80 27.74
N SER A 374 6.87 -17.02 27.00
CA SER A 374 6.99 -17.00 25.53
C SER A 374 5.75 -16.41 24.80
N GLN A 375 5.79 -15.09 24.60
CA GLN A 375 4.82 -14.33 23.80
C GLN A 375 4.63 -14.88 22.37
N MET A 376 5.62 -15.59 21.81
CA MET A 376 5.50 -16.21 20.49
C MET A 376 4.82 -17.58 20.54
N ASP A 377 5.11 -18.43 21.52
CA ASP A 377 4.59 -19.80 21.54
C ASP A 377 3.09 -19.85 21.81
N LYS A 378 2.54 -18.94 22.62
CA LYS A 378 1.10 -18.82 22.82
C LYS A 378 0.36 -18.21 21.63
N VAL A 379 0.97 -17.26 20.92
CA VAL A 379 0.43 -16.77 19.65
C VAL A 379 0.42 -17.92 18.64
N TRP A 380 1.43 -18.77 18.61
CA TRP A 380 1.47 -19.98 17.79
C TRP A 380 0.44 -21.05 18.21
N GLU A 381 0.23 -21.32 19.51
CA GLU A 381 -0.81 -22.22 20.03
C GLU A 381 -2.23 -21.72 19.70
N LEU A 382 -2.50 -20.42 19.91
CA LEU A 382 -3.79 -19.79 19.56
C LEU A 382 -4.06 -19.77 18.05
N LEU A 383 -3.01 -19.86 17.22
CA LEU A 383 -3.10 -19.94 15.77
C LEU A 383 -3.18 -21.37 15.23
N THR A 384 -2.94 -22.41 16.05
CA THR A 384 -2.90 -23.82 15.61
C THR A 384 -4.13 -24.65 15.97
N GLU A 385 -5.08 -24.14 16.76
CA GLU A 385 -6.39 -24.78 16.95
C GLU A 385 -7.30 -24.62 15.71
N SER A 386 -6.93 -25.30 14.63
CA SER A 386 -7.85 -25.64 13.54
C SER A 386 -8.29 -27.08 13.77
N VAL A 387 -9.57 -27.27 14.14
CA VAL A 387 -10.15 -28.60 14.20
C VAL A 387 -10.56 -28.97 12.77
N LEU A 388 -9.84 -29.92 12.17
CA LEU A 388 -10.29 -30.59 10.96
C LEU A 388 -11.49 -31.47 11.31
N VAL A 389 -12.68 -31.05 10.88
CA VAL A 389 -13.85 -31.93 10.77
C VAL A 389 -14.42 -31.71 9.37
N ASP A 390 -14.30 -32.75 8.54
CA ASP A 390 -14.92 -32.89 7.20
C ASP A 390 -14.79 -31.71 6.24
N ASP A 391 -13.72 -31.69 5.42
CA ASP A 391 -13.47 -30.82 4.24
C ASP A 391 -13.71 -29.29 4.40
N HIS A 392 -14.04 -28.85 5.59
CA HIS A 392 -14.34 -27.49 5.99
C HIS A 392 -13.52 -27.15 7.22
N VAL A 393 -12.70 -26.10 7.14
CA VAL A 393 -11.92 -25.62 8.28
C VAL A 393 -12.79 -24.65 9.07
N TRP A 394 -13.25 -25.08 10.25
CA TRP A 394 -13.95 -24.21 11.18
C TRP A 394 -12.95 -23.59 12.15
N VAL A 395 -12.78 -22.26 12.10
CA VAL A 395 -12.00 -21.53 13.10
C VAL A 395 -12.96 -20.95 14.13
N ARG A 396 -12.82 -21.39 15.39
CA ARG A 396 -13.57 -20.77 16.49
C ARG A 396 -12.98 -19.39 16.74
N ALA A 397 -13.79 -18.34 16.60
CA ALA A 397 -13.38 -16.99 16.96
C ALA A 397 -12.99 -16.97 18.46
N PRO A 398 -11.78 -16.48 18.81
CA PRO A 398 -11.39 -16.33 20.21
C PRO A 398 -12.37 -15.42 20.97
N GLU A 399 -12.56 -15.61 22.27
CA GLU A 399 -13.40 -14.74 23.13
C GLU A 399 -13.01 -13.25 22.99
N HIS A 400 -11.74 -12.97 22.69
CA HIS A 400 -11.20 -11.63 22.45
C HIS A 400 -11.76 -10.93 21.20
N ILE A 401 -12.26 -11.67 20.21
CA ILE A 401 -12.95 -11.08 19.05
C ILE A 401 -14.28 -10.45 19.49
N GLU A 402 -14.97 -11.04 20.46
CA GLU A 402 -16.21 -10.46 20.99
C GLU A 402 -15.95 -9.14 21.73
N ASP A 403 -14.89 -9.09 22.54
CA ASP A 403 -14.45 -7.85 23.21
C ASP A 403 -14.05 -6.77 22.21
N MET A 404 -13.32 -7.13 21.14
CA MET A 404 -12.99 -6.21 20.05
C MET A 404 -14.25 -5.73 19.31
N ARG A 405 -15.21 -6.62 19.02
CA ARG A 405 -16.50 -6.25 18.39
C ARG A 405 -17.28 -5.26 19.27
N LYS A 406 -17.44 -5.53 20.56
CA LYS A 406 -18.12 -4.64 21.52
C LYS A 406 -17.41 -3.29 21.62
N TYR A 407 -16.09 -3.31 21.64
CA TYR A 407 -15.27 -2.11 21.61
C TYR A 407 -15.53 -1.26 20.36
N PHE A 408 -15.52 -1.85 19.16
CA PHE A 408 -15.75 -1.11 17.93
C PHE A 408 -17.18 -0.57 17.78
N VAL A 409 -18.18 -1.29 18.26
CA VAL A 409 -19.55 -0.76 18.33
C VAL A 409 -19.65 0.41 19.30
N SER A 410 -18.92 0.37 20.41
CA SER A 410 -18.87 1.49 21.36
C SER A 410 -18.19 2.72 20.75
N ILE A 411 -17.10 2.52 19.99
CA ILE A 411 -16.42 3.58 19.22
C ILE A 411 -17.37 4.19 18.18
N PHE A 412 -18.06 3.34 17.42
CA PHE A 412 -19.01 3.78 16.39
C PHE A 412 -20.17 4.58 17.00
N ALA A 413 -20.77 4.05 18.06
CA ALA A 413 -21.84 4.71 18.80
C ALA A 413 -21.42 6.09 19.31
N GLN A 414 -20.22 6.21 19.88
CA GLN A 414 -19.68 7.49 20.32
C GLN A 414 -19.47 8.46 19.14
N SER A 415 -19.01 7.97 17.98
CA SER A 415 -18.78 8.82 16.81
C SER A 415 -20.05 9.38 16.18
N CYS A 416 -21.17 8.66 16.36
CA CYS A 416 -22.48 9.01 15.84
C CYS A 416 -23.39 9.66 16.91
N ASP A 417 -22.88 9.96 18.11
CA ASP A 417 -23.67 10.44 19.26
C ASP A 417 -24.93 9.60 19.52
N MET A 418 -24.82 8.27 19.38
CA MET A 418 -25.96 7.36 19.55
C MET A 418 -26.46 7.35 21.00
N LYS A 419 -27.79 7.27 21.15
CA LYS A 419 -28.43 7.13 22.47
C LYS A 419 -28.08 5.78 23.10
N PRO A 420 -27.89 5.69 24.43
CA PRO A 420 -27.47 4.44 25.11
C PRO A 420 -28.31 3.21 24.79
N ASN A 421 -29.63 3.37 24.69
CA ASN A 421 -30.56 2.29 24.36
C ASN A 421 -30.40 1.73 22.93
N VAL A 422 -29.87 2.52 21.99
CA VAL A 422 -29.55 2.05 20.62
C VAL A 422 -28.26 1.22 20.64
N VAL A 423 -27.29 1.63 21.48
CA VAL A 423 -26.02 0.93 21.65
C VAL A 423 -26.24 -0.44 22.29
N GLU A 424 -27.03 -0.50 23.37
CA GLU A 424 -27.41 -1.76 24.02
C GLU A 424 -28.05 -2.74 23.04
N LYS A 425 -28.99 -2.26 22.23
CA LYS A 425 -29.67 -3.07 21.22
C LYS A 425 -28.74 -3.54 20.09
N LEU A 426 -27.75 -2.73 19.69
CA LEU A 426 -26.73 -3.17 18.74
C LEU A 426 -25.83 -4.25 19.34
N LEU A 427 -25.39 -4.06 20.59
CA LEU A 427 -24.56 -5.02 21.32
C LEU A 427 -25.30 -6.36 21.55
N GLU A 428 -26.62 -6.36 21.69
CA GLU A 428 -27.47 -7.56 21.78
C GLU A 428 -27.56 -8.36 20.46
N ILE A 429 -27.41 -7.70 19.30
CA ILE A 429 -27.51 -8.34 17.97
C ILE A 429 -26.16 -8.96 17.55
N LEU A 430 -25.04 -8.38 17.98
CA LEU A 430 -23.68 -8.80 17.60
C LEU A 430 -23.32 -10.27 17.86
N PRO A 431 -23.76 -10.93 18.96
CA PRO A 431 -23.51 -12.34 19.20
C PRO A 431 -24.15 -13.27 18.16
N GLY A 432 -25.15 -12.78 17.40
CA GLY A 432 -25.81 -13.50 16.32
C GLY A 432 -25.14 -13.36 14.95
N LEU A 433 -24.08 -12.56 14.81
CA LEU A 433 -23.34 -12.44 13.55
C LEU A 433 -22.28 -13.54 13.44
N PRO A 434 -22.17 -14.23 12.28
CA PRO A 434 -21.18 -15.30 12.07
C PRO A 434 -19.77 -14.90 12.49
N SER A 435 -18.99 -15.88 12.96
CA SER A 435 -17.57 -15.72 13.33
C SER A 435 -16.68 -15.32 12.14
N GLU A 436 -17.14 -15.50 10.90
CA GLU A 436 -16.41 -15.30 9.64
C GLU A 436 -16.51 -13.90 9.03
N VAL A 437 -16.54 -12.85 9.86
CA VAL A 437 -16.60 -11.48 9.36
C VAL A 437 -15.18 -10.91 9.28
N HIS A 438 -14.50 -11.18 8.16
CA HIS A 438 -13.26 -10.49 7.80
C HIS A 438 -13.60 -9.10 7.24
N ILE A 439 -13.81 -8.13 8.12
CA ILE A 439 -14.01 -6.74 7.71
C ILE A 439 -12.73 -5.96 7.99
N PRO A 440 -12.08 -5.36 6.97
CA PRO A 440 -11.13 -4.29 7.19
C PRO A 440 -11.89 -3.20 7.95
N LEU A 441 -11.48 -2.99 9.19
CA LEU A 441 -12.29 -2.32 10.20
C LEU A 441 -12.52 -0.82 9.93
N CYS A 442 -11.99 -0.30 8.82
CA CYS A 442 -12.21 1.04 8.31
C CYS A 442 -13.40 1.13 7.34
N THR A 443 -14.05 0.01 7.04
CA THR A 443 -15.09 -0.11 6.01
C THR A 443 -16.42 -0.48 6.64
N PHE A 444 -17.09 0.48 7.30
CA PHE A 444 -18.48 0.30 7.74
C PHE A 444 -19.40 1.45 7.33
N LEU A 445 -20.39 1.03 6.52
CA LEU A 445 -21.79 1.45 6.34
C LEU A 445 -22.15 2.92 6.12
N TYR A 446 -22.58 3.20 4.88
CA TYR A 446 -23.61 4.19 4.60
C TYR A 446 -24.98 3.57 4.94
N LEU A 447 -25.66 4.10 5.95
CA LEU A 447 -27.09 3.85 6.19
C LEU A 447 -27.85 4.91 5.38
N ASP A 448 -28.55 4.51 4.33
CA ASP A 448 -29.58 5.35 3.73
C ASP A 448 -30.73 5.48 4.75
N HIS A 449 -31.06 6.72 5.10
CA HIS A 449 -32.09 7.06 6.09
C HIS A 449 -33.49 7.14 5.43
N GLU A 450 -33.63 7.04 4.11
CA GLU A 450 -34.92 7.30 3.45
C GLU A 450 -35.71 6.06 3.01
N SER A 451 -35.15 4.85 3.06
CA SER A 451 -35.90 3.64 2.70
C SER A 451 -35.55 2.46 3.60
N GLY A 452 -36.42 2.15 4.57
CA GLY A 452 -36.21 1.10 5.58
C GLY A 452 -36.18 -0.35 5.05
N ALA A 453 -35.19 -0.71 4.24
CA ALA A 453 -34.98 -2.08 3.76
C ALA A 453 -33.57 -2.59 4.13
N PHE A 454 -33.53 -3.73 4.79
CA PHE A 454 -32.31 -4.49 5.09
C PHE A 454 -31.89 -5.26 3.83
N LEU A 455 -30.66 -5.04 3.36
CA LEU A 455 -30.09 -5.70 2.19
C LEU A 455 -30.06 -7.24 2.33
N SER A 456 -30.45 -7.93 1.26
CA SER A 456 -30.38 -9.37 1.04
C SER A 456 -28.94 -9.90 0.98
N SER A 457 -28.76 -11.22 1.12
CA SER A 457 -27.43 -11.86 1.20
C SER A 457 -26.56 -11.62 -0.03
N SER A 458 -27.14 -11.55 -1.23
CA SER A 458 -26.43 -11.21 -2.47
C SER A 458 -25.99 -9.74 -2.53
N GLU A 459 -26.67 -8.84 -1.81
CA GLU A 459 -26.30 -7.43 -1.71
C GLU A 459 -25.15 -7.21 -0.71
N ARG A 460 -24.96 -8.12 0.27
CA ARG A 460 -23.81 -8.07 1.20
C ARG A 460 -22.48 -8.41 0.53
N ASP A 461 -22.49 -9.35 -0.41
CA ASP A 461 -21.28 -9.72 -1.16
C ASP A 461 -20.86 -8.60 -2.15
N ALA A 462 -21.83 -7.84 -2.66
CA ALA A 462 -21.59 -6.66 -3.50
C ALA A 462 -21.06 -5.44 -2.72
N VAL A 463 -21.46 -5.29 -1.44
CA VAL A 463 -21.01 -4.22 -0.54
C VAL A 463 -19.54 -4.40 -0.13
N LEU A 464 -19.04 -5.63 -0.05
CA LEU A 464 -17.61 -5.90 0.20
C LEU A 464 -16.71 -5.65 -1.02
N PHE A 465 -17.27 -5.62 -2.23
CA PHE A 465 -16.53 -5.31 -3.46
C PHE A 465 -16.56 -3.82 -3.82
N THR A 466 -17.44 -3.03 -3.20
CA THR A 466 -17.79 -1.70 -3.72
C THR A 466 -17.95 -0.64 -2.64
N PHE A 467 -16.97 -0.47 -1.76
CA PHE A 467 -16.84 0.81 -1.06
C PHE A 467 -16.17 1.83 -1.98
N SER A 468 -16.94 2.31 -2.95
CA SER A 468 -16.88 3.67 -3.49
C SER A 468 -18.00 3.99 -4.52
N LEU A 469 -18.74 3.05 -5.12
CA LEU A 469 -19.48 3.37 -6.36
C LEU A 469 -21.03 3.30 -6.38
N VAL A 470 -21.71 2.66 -5.43
CA VAL A 470 -23.12 2.27 -5.71
C VAL A 470 -24.16 3.35 -5.35
N SER A 471 -23.79 4.48 -4.76
CA SER A 471 -24.77 5.47 -4.30
C SER A 471 -25.31 6.42 -5.37
N VAL A 472 -24.94 6.29 -6.66
CA VAL A 472 -25.21 7.35 -7.66
C VAL A 472 -25.70 6.88 -9.04
N LEU A 473 -25.80 5.57 -9.30
CA LEU A 473 -26.10 5.06 -10.64
C LEU A 473 -27.44 4.28 -10.66
N SER A 474 -28.31 4.63 -11.60
CA SER A 474 -29.51 3.84 -11.95
C SER A 474 -29.15 2.47 -12.51
N SER A 475 -30.09 1.52 -12.54
CA SER A 475 -29.85 0.15 -13.01
C SER A 475 -29.22 0.07 -14.42
N THR A 476 -29.62 0.97 -15.32
CA THR A 476 -29.04 1.08 -16.68
C THR A 476 -27.59 1.59 -16.66
N GLN A 477 -27.29 2.53 -15.76
CA GLN A 477 -25.95 3.09 -15.59
C GLN A 477 -25.01 2.11 -14.88
N LEU A 478 -25.53 1.31 -13.95
CA LEU A 478 -24.79 0.22 -13.31
C LEU A 478 -24.42 -0.86 -14.33
N HIS A 479 -25.35 -1.25 -15.22
CA HIS A 479 -25.04 -2.23 -16.26
C HIS A 479 -23.97 -1.72 -17.23
N THR A 480 -24.05 -0.45 -17.65
CA THR A 480 -23.02 0.19 -18.49
C THR A 480 -21.68 0.25 -17.75
N PHE A 481 -21.68 0.59 -16.45
CA PHE A 481 -20.48 0.56 -15.62
C PHE A 481 -19.87 -0.85 -15.55
N LEU A 482 -20.66 -1.89 -15.29
CA LEU A 482 -20.16 -3.26 -15.21
C LEU A 482 -19.58 -3.74 -16.55
N GLU A 483 -20.20 -3.39 -17.68
CA GLU A 483 -19.67 -3.68 -19.03
C GLU A 483 -18.31 -3.02 -19.30
N LEU A 484 -18.04 -1.85 -18.69
CA LEU A 484 -16.78 -1.13 -18.84
C LEU A 484 -15.61 -1.81 -18.12
N PHE A 485 -15.87 -2.63 -17.10
CA PHE A 485 -14.86 -3.31 -16.28
C PHE A 485 -14.77 -4.82 -16.54
N SER A 486 -15.68 -5.41 -17.31
CA SER A 486 -15.67 -6.84 -17.67
C SER A 486 -14.78 -7.19 -18.87
N GLY A 487 -13.80 -6.34 -19.22
CA GLY A 487 -12.93 -6.46 -20.39
C GLY A 487 -11.58 -7.11 -20.10
#